data_AF-A0AA38GL87-F1
#
_entry.id   AF-A0AA38GL87-F1
#
_cell.length_a   1.000
_cell.length_b   1.000
_cell.length_c   1.000
_cell.angle_alpha   90.00
_cell.angle_beta   90.00
_cell.angle_gamma   90.00
#
_symmetry.space_group_name_H-M   'P 1'
#
loop_
_entity.id
_entity.type
_entity.pdbx_description
1 polymer ?
#
loop_
_entity_poly.entity_id
_entity_poly.type
_entity_poly.pdbx_seq_one_letter_code
_entity_poly.pdbx_strand_id
1 'polypeptide(L)'
;TFRSTVRCLKFWAKRRGVYSHTFGFLGGVHWAVLVARICQLFPNASVSMLVSRFFSIYAYWPWPTPVTLVDALPEQSDGDRHHQMPIIIPVHPYGCCSYNVTRSTLSKLMSEFSRGWDTITKMERTWGSLTNSSDWESLFEPFPFLSSYEYFFQIHLTASDVDDLRNWKGWVESRFRHLLLK
;
A
#
# COMPACT_ATOMS: atom_id res chain seq x y z
N THR A 1 -16.51 11.61 1.71
CA THR A 1 -15.75 10.71 2.62
C THR A 1 -14.65 9.94 1.91
N PHE A 2 -14.95 9.08 0.93
CA PHE A 2 -13.97 8.30 0.15
C PHE A 2 -12.72 9.08 -0.30
N ARG A 3 -12.88 10.20 -1.00
CA ARG A 3 -11.76 11.01 -1.52
C ARG A 3 -10.80 11.47 -0.42
N SER A 4 -11.33 11.86 0.74
CA SER A 4 -10.54 12.30 1.89
C SER A 4 -9.78 11.13 2.51
N THR A 5 -10.43 9.98 2.66
CA THR A 5 -9.80 8.75 3.16
C THR A 5 -8.67 8.28 2.25
N VAL A 6 -8.88 8.27 0.92
CA VAL A 6 -7.83 7.93 -0.05
C VAL A 6 -6.65 8.89 0.05
N ARG A 7 -6.89 10.21 0.16
CA ARG A 7 -5.81 11.20 0.32
C ARG A 7 -5.00 10.95 1.60
N CYS A 8 -5.69 10.71 2.70
CA CYS A 8 -5.09 10.40 4.00
C CYS A 8 -4.20 9.15 3.92
N LEU A 9 -4.72 8.04 3.40
CA LEU A 9 -3.97 6.78 3.31
C LEU A 9 -2.86 6.81 2.27
N LYS A 10 -3.02 7.56 1.16
CA LYS A 10 -1.92 7.79 0.22
C LYS A 10 -0.79 8.62 0.84
N PHE A 11 -1.14 9.61 1.66
CA PHE A 11 -0.14 10.39 2.40
C PHE A 11 0.61 9.51 3.39
N TRP A 12 -0.11 8.73 4.19
CA TRP A 12 0.46 7.69 5.06
C TRP A 12 1.39 6.74 4.29
N ALA A 13 0.92 6.13 3.21
CA ALA A 13 1.69 5.16 2.44
C ALA A 13 3.01 5.74 1.90
N LYS A 14 3.00 7.01 1.46
CA LYS A 14 4.21 7.72 1.04
C LYS A 14 5.17 7.95 2.20
N ARG A 15 4.66 8.41 3.35
CA ARG A 15 5.47 8.63 4.56
C ARG A 15 6.09 7.33 5.08
N ARG A 16 5.36 6.23 4.97
CA ARG A 16 5.78 4.89 5.41
C ARG A 16 6.59 4.09 4.38
N GLY A 17 6.87 4.68 3.21
CA GLY A 17 7.71 4.04 2.18
C GLY A 17 7.04 2.85 1.47
N VAL A 18 5.71 2.72 1.53
CA VAL A 18 4.95 1.62 0.91
C VAL A 18 4.14 2.08 -0.30
N TYR A 19 4.52 3.20 -0.92
CA TYR A 19 3.89 3.76 -2.12
C TYR A 19 4.84 3.74 -3.32
N SER A 20 4.78 2.68 -4.13
CA SER A 20 5.40 2.63 -5.47
C SER A 20 5.05 1.31 -6.17
N HIS A 21 4.28 1.36 -7.26
CA HIS A 21 3.98 0.14 -8.03
C HIS A 21 5.21 -0.46 -8.70
N THR A 22 6.12 0.41 -9.15
CA THR A 22 7.36 0.01 -9.83
C THR A 22 8.29 -0.78 -8.92
N PHE A 23 8.33 -0.45 -7.62
CA PHE A 23 9.16 -1.15 -6.62
C PHE A 23 8.39 -2.27 -5.88
N GLY A 24 7.30 -2.78 -6.45
CA GLY A 24 6.54 -3.89 -5.88
C GLY A 24 5.68 -3.54 -4.67
N PHE A 25 5.41 -2.26 -4.44
CA PHE A 25 4.41 -1.80 -3.49
C PHE A 25 3.11 -1.37 -4.21
N LEU A 26 2.22 -0.72 -3.48
CA LEU A 26 0.92 -0.33 -4.00
C LEU A 26 0.97 1.06 -4.66
N GLY A 27 0.58 1.10 -5.94
CA GLY A 27 0.30 2.34 -6.68
C GLY A 27 -1.04 3.00 -6.34
N GLY A 28 -1.30 4.19 -6.91
CA GLY A 28 -2.48 5.00 -6.57
C GLY A 28 -3.84 4.32 -6.75
N VAL A 29 -4.01 3.53 -7.82
CA VAL A 29 -5.26 2.79 -8.08
C VAL A 29 -5.49 1.70 -7.03
N HIS A 30 -4.45 0.98 -6.62
CA HIS A 30 -4.56 -0.06 -5.58
C HIS A 30 -5.09 0.52 -4.26
N TRP A 31 -4.52 1.63 -3.80
CA TRP A 31 -5.01 2.33 -2.60
C TRP A 31 -6.47 2.77 -2.76
N ALA A 32 -6.86 3.24 -3.94
CA ALA A 32 -8.24 3.64 -4.19
C ALA A 32 -9.20 2.44 -4.12
N VAL A 33 -8.84 1.29 -4.68
CA VAL A 33 -9.64 0.06 -4.61
C VAL A 33 -9.76 -0.45 -3.18
N LEU A 34 -8.66 -0.54 -2.44
CA LEU A 34 -8.69 -0.96 -1.04
C LEU A 34 -9.60 -0.06 -0.20
N VAL A 35 -9.47 1.26 -0.35
CA VAL A 35 -10.34 2.21 0.38
C VAL A 35 -11.79 2.13 -0.07
N ALA A 36 -12.06 1.93 -1.37
CA ALA A 36 -13.41 1.79 -1.88
C ALA A 36 -14.10 0.56 -1.26
N ARG A 37 -13.38 -0.54 -1.08
CA ARG A 37 -13.91 -1.73 -0.41
C ARG A 37 -14.30 -1.43 1.04
N ILE A 38 -13.47 -0.70 1.77
CA ILE A 38 -13.81 -0.27 3.14
C ILE A 38 -15.04 0.64 3.14
N CYS A 39 -15.16 1.56 2.18
CA CYS A 39 -16.36 2.39 2.04
C CYS A 39 -17.62 1.57 1.75
N GLN A 40 -17.55 0.48 0.99
CA GLN A 40 -18.68 -0.42 0.76
C GLN A 40 -19.10 -1.14 2.05
N LEU A 41 -18.15 -1.58 2.87
CA LEU A 41 -18.42 -2.25 4.15
C LEU A 41 -18.96 -1.29 5.22
N PHE A 42 -18.63 0.00 5.13
CA PHE A 42 -19.02 1.03 6.11
C PHE A 42 -19.54 2.31 5.42
N PRO A 43 -20.73 2.29 4.80
CA PRO A 43 -21.20 3.37 3.92
C PRO A 43 -21.38 4.73 4.61
N ASN A 44 -21.73 4.73 5.90
CA ASN A 44 -22.02 5.95 6.68
C ASN A 44 -20.89 6.33 7.65
N ALA A 45 -19.73 5.68 7.57
CA ALA A 45 -18.62 5.96 8.47
C ALA A 45 -17.94 7.31 8.18
N SER A 46 -17.45 7.96 9.24
CA SER A 46 -16.61 9.16 9.13
C SER A 46 -15.23 8.83 8.53
N VAL A 47 -14.47 9.85 8.14
CA VAL A 47 -13.10 9.66 7.60
C VAL A 47 -12.20 8.95 8.61
N SER A 48 -12.22 9.36 9.89
CA SER A 48 -11.42 8.73 10.94
C SER A 48 -11.78 7.26 11.15
N MET A 49 -13.08 6.95 11.18
CA MET A 49 -13.58 5.58 11.31
C MET A 49 -13.18 4.72 10.11
N LEU A 50 -13.24 5.24 8.88
CA LEU A 50 -12.80 4.51 7.70
C LEU A 50 -11.29 4.23 7.72
N VAL A 51 -10.47 5.17 8.23
CA VAL A 51 -9.03 4.94 8.40
C VAL A 51 -8.80 3.84 9.46
N SER A 52 -9.50 3.89 10.59
CA SER A 52 -9.45 2.82 11.62
C SER A 52 -9.83 1.46 11.05
N ARG A 53 -10.97 1.37 10.34
CA ARG A 53 -11.43 0.14 9.69
C ARG A 53 -10.50 -0.35 8.58
N PHE A 54 -9.85 0.55 7.85
CA PHE A 54 -8.85 0.18 6.86
C PHE A 54 -7.71 -0.62 7.48
N PHE A 55 -7.09 -0.09 8.55
CA PHE A 55 -5.98 -0.76 9.21
C PHE A 55 -6.42 -2.05 9.90
N SER A 56 -7.55 -2.02 10.60
CA SER A 56 -8.13 -3.22 11.22
C SER A 56 -8.34 -4.34 10.20
N ILE A 57 -8.98 -4.05 9.07
CA ILE A 57 -9.30 -5.09 8.07
C ILE A 57 -8.04 -5.59 7.38
N TYR A 58 -7.16 -4.69 6.91
CA TYR A 58 -6.02 -5.10 6.10
C TYR A 58 -4.82 -5.62 6.90
N ALA A 59 -4.76 -5.37 8.21
CA ALA A 59 -3.79 -6.02 9.10
C ALA A 59 -4.09 -7.53 9.27
N TYR A 60 -5.36 -7.93 9.19
CA TYR A 60 -5.79 -9.33 9.38
C TYR A 60 -6.37 -9.96 8.11
N TRP A 61 -6.30 -9.26 6.97
CA TRP A 61 -6.84 -9.80 5.73
C TRP A 61 -6.12 -11.09 5.33
N PRO A 62 -6.85 -12.17 4.99
CA PRO A 62 -6.26 -13.47 4.72
C PRO A 62 -5.68 -13.53 3.30
N TRP A 63 -4.61 -12.78 3.04
CA TRP A 63 -3.88 -12.85 1.77
C TRP A 63 -3.44 -14.29 1.48
N PRO A 64 -3.58 -14.79 0.24
CA PRO A 64 -3.85 -14.07 -1.00
C PRO A 64 -5.35 -14.01 -1.40
N THR A 65 -6.30 -13.99 -0.46
CA THR A 65 -7.72 -13.77 -0.80
C THR A 65 -7.88 -12.41 -1.52
N PRO A 66 -8.53 -12.36 -2.71
CA PRO A 66 -8.60 -11.14 -3.50
C PRO A 66 -9.51 -10.07 -2.88
N VAL A 67 -9.11 -8.82 -3.01
CA VAL A 67 -9.99 -7.67 -2.75
C VAL A 67 -10.68 -7.29 -4.06
N THR A 68 -12.01 -7.38 -4.07
CA THR A 68 -12.87 -6.99 -5.20
C THR A 68 -13.92 -5.97 -4.76
N LEU A 69 -14.33 -5.11 -5.70
CA LEU A 69 -15.43 -4.15 -5.52
C LEU A 69 -16.76 -4.63 -6.10
N VAL A 70 -16.73 -5.73 -6.85
CA VAL A 70 -17.89 -6.35 -7.49
C VAL A 70 -18.00 -7.81 -7.06
N ASP A 71 -19.21 -8.34 -7.01
CA ASP A 71 -19.46 -9.75 -6.66
C ASP A 71 -19.12 -10.73 -7.80
N ALA A 72 -18.47 -10.24 -8.86
CA ALA A 72 -17.98 -11.06 -9.96
C ALA A 72 -16.64 -11.70 -9.60
N LEU A 73 -16.50 -13.00 -9.88
CA LEU A 73 -15.22 -13.69 -9.79
C LEU A 73 -14.32 -13.17 -10.92
N PRO A 74 -13.06 -12.77 -10.64
CA PRO A 74 -12.12 -12.45 -11.70
C PRO A 74 -11.95 -13.66 -12.63
N GLU A 75 -11.89 -13.42 -13.94
CA GLU A 75 -11.57 -14.46 -14.92
C GLU A 75 -10.18 -15.01 -14.57
N GLN A 76 -10.12 -16.21 -13.99
CA GLN A 76 -8.86 -16.79 -13.54
C GLN A 76 -8.00 -17.15 -14.75
N SER A 77 -6.86 -16.46 -14.90
CA SER A 77 -5.80 -16.89 -15.80
C SER A 77 -4.82 -17.81 -15.07
N ASP A 78 -4.19 -18.76 -15.78
CA ASP A 78 -3.27 -19.74 -15.16
C ASP A 78 -2.05 -19.08 -14.48
N GLY A 79 -1.75 -17.82 -14.85
CA GLY A 79 -0.72 -16.98 -14.21
C GLY A 79 -1.12 -16.36 -12.86
N ASP A 80 -2.40 -16.35 -12.49
CA ASP A 80 -2.91 -15.71 -11.27
C ASP A 80 -2.55 -16.46 -9.97
N ARG A 81 -2.08 -17.72 -10.09
CA ARG A 81 -1.80 -18.62 -8.95
C ARG A 81 -0.68 -18.17 -8.01
N HIS A 82 0.11 -17.17 -8.39
CA HIS A 82 1.28 -16.72 -7.62
C HIS A 82 1.14 -15.31 -7.03
N HIS A 83 -0.03 -14.68 -7.17
CA HIS A 83 -0.26 -13.33 -6.66
C HIS A 83 -0.24 -13.29 -5.12
N GLN A 84 0.67 -12.49 -4.57
CA GLN A 84 0.86 -12.36 -3.12
C GLN A 84 -0.25 -11.52 -2.46
N MET A 85 -0.74 -10.49 -3.16
CA MET A 85 -1.72 -9.52 -2.63
C MET A 85 -2.72 -9.10 -3.71
N PRO A 86 -3.62 -9.99 -4.17
CA PRO A 86 -4.46 -9.68 -5.33
C PRO A 86 -5.49 -8.58 -5.04
N ILE A 87 -5.44 -7.52 -5.85
CA ILE A 87 -6.36 -6.38 -5.83
C ILE A 87 -6.97 -6.28 -7.23
N ILE A 88 -8.27 -6.54 -7.34
CA ILE A 88 -8.98 -6.65 -8.61
C ILE A 88 -9.53 -5.28 -9.00
N ILE A 89 -9.21 -4.82 -10.20
CA ILE A 89 -9.81 -3.60 -10.75
C ILE A 89 -11.19 -3.92 -11.31
N PRO A 90 -12.24 -3.14 -10.99
CA PRO A 90 -13.60 -3.36 -11.47
C PRO A 90 -13.81 -2.86 -12.91
N VAL A 91 -12.88 -3.15 -13.82
CA VAL A 91 -12.99 -2.82 -15.25
C VAL A 91 -12.83 -4.12 -16.03
N HIS A 92 -13.73 -4.37 -16.98
CA HIS A 92 -13.70 -5.58 -17.80
C HIS A 92 -12.59 -5.50 -18.88
N PRO A 93 -11.80 -6.56 -19.12
CA PRO A 93 -11.78 -7.83 -18.36
C PRO A 93 -11.16 -7.64 -16.96
N TYR A 94 -11.78 -8.26 -15.95
CA TYR A 94 -11.37 -8.10 -14.55
C TYR A 94 -9.98 -8.68 -14.32
N GLY A 95 -9.00 -7.83 -14.00
CA GLY A 95 -7.60 -8.24 -13.81
C GLY A 95 -7.01 -7.84 -12.47
N CYS A 96 -6.04 -8.63 -12.00
CA CYS A 96 -5.17 -8.28 -10.88
C CYS A 96 -4.10 -7.28 -11.32
N CYS A 97 -3.99 -6.13 -10.65
CA CYS A 97 -2.98 -5.10 -11.01
C CYS A 97 -1.82 -4.97 -10.01
N SER A 98 -1.92 -5.68 -8.88
CA SER A 98 -0.86 -5.77 -7.86
C SER A 98 0.15 -6.89 -8.14
N TYR A 99 0.31 -7.30 -9.40
CA TYR A 99 1.21 -8.37 -9.82
C TYR A 99 2.69 -8.12 -9.47
N ASN A 100 3.09 -6.87 -9.25
CA ASN A 100 4.45 -6.51 -8.84
C ASN A 100 4.74 -6.76 -7.36
N VAL A 101 3.73 -7.03 -6.52
CA VAL A 101 3.93 -7.32 -5.10
C VAL A 101 4.69 -8.65 -4.95
N THR A 102 5.81 -8.60 -4.25
CA THR A 102 6.66 -9.75 -3.92
C THR A 102 6.42 -10.20 -2.48
N ARG A 103 6.98 -11.34 -2.08
CA ARG A 103 6.89 -11.80 -0.69
C ARG A 103 7.48 -10.79 0.30
N SER A 104 8.62 -10.17 -0.05
CA SER A 104 9.30 -9.17 0.77
C SER A 104 8.48 -7.89 0.90
N THR A 105 7.91 -7.39 -0.19
CA THR A 105 7.09 -6.17 -0.14
C THR A 105 5.73 -6.41 0.51
N LEU A 106 5.14 -7.59 0.34
CA LEU A 106 3.95 -8.01 1.10
C LEU A 106 4.26 -8.02 2.61
N SER A 107 5.35 -8.65 3.03
CA SER A 107 5.77 -8.68 4.44
C SER A 107 5.89 -7.26 5.01
N LYS A 108 6.50 -6.34 4.24
CA LYS A 108 6.61 -4.94 4.63
C LYS A 108 5.26 -4.21 4.70
N LEU A 109 4.36 -4.45 3.73
CA LEU A 109 2.99 -3.92 3.74
C LEU A 109 2.22 -4.40 4.97
N MET A 110 2.27 -5.70 5.28
CA MET A 110 1.61 -6.28 6.44
C MET A 110 2.16 -5.70 7.75
N SER A 111 3.48 -5.56 7.87
CA SER A 111 4.09 -4.93 9.04
C SER A 111 3.61 -3.48 9.22
N GLU A 112 3.50 -2.69 8.14
CA GLU A 112 3.02 -1.32 8.24
C GLU A 112 1.50 -1.23 8.48
N PHE A 113 0.70 -2.17 7.99
CA PHE A 113 -0.72 -2.27 8.33
C PHE A 113 -0.93 -2.60 9.81
N SER A 114 -0.20 -3.60 10.34
CA SER A 114 -0.24 -3.95 11.77
C SER A 114 0.22 -2.78 12.64
N ARG A 115 1.31 -2.10 12.27
CA ARG A 115 1.76 -0.88 12.96
C ARG A 115 0.67 0.18 12.97
N GLY A 116 0.05 0.46 11.82
CA GLY A 116 -1.03 1.44 11.73
C GLY A 116 -2.23 1.07 12.61
N TRP A 117 -2.58 -0.21 12.67
CA TRP A 117 -3.64 -0.72 13.55
C TRP A 117 -3.31 -0.56 15.03
N ASP A 118 -2.09 -0.90 15.44
CA ASP A 118 -1.62 -0.72 16.82
C ASP A 118 -1.63 0.75 17.22
N THR A 119 -1.17 1.63 16.34
CA THR A 119 -1.18 3.07 16.56
C THR A 119 -2.61 3.56 16.74
N ILE A 120 -3.55 3.20 15.86
CA ILE A 120 -4.96 3.58 16.00
C ILE A 120 -5.61 3.03 17.27
N THR A 121 -5.35 1.77 17.60
CA THR A 121 -5.87 1.15 18.83
C THR A 121 -5.39 1.88 20.07
N LYS A 122 -4.13 2.34 20.09
CA LYS A 122 -3.60 3.18 21.17
C LYS A 122 -4.31 4.54 21.23
N MET A 123 -4.57 5.18 20.10
CA MET A 123 -5.34 6.44 20.07
C MET A 123 -6.77 6.26 20.60
N GLU A 124 -7.47 5.21 20.16
CA GLU A 124 -8.87 4.95 20.55
C GLU A 124 -9.00 4.73 22.08
N ARG A 125 -7.99 4.10 22.71
CA ARG A 125 -7.95 3.93 24.17
C ARG A 125 -7.74 5.23 24.94
N THR A 126 -7.05 6.20 24.33
CA THR A 126 -6.73 7.50 24.95
C THR A 126 -7.84 8.54 24.70
N TRP A 127 -8.75 8.30 23.74
CA TRP A 127 -9.82 9.22 23.30
C TRP A 127 -10.76 9.71 24.42
N GLY A 128 -10.86 8.99 25.55
CA GLY A 128 -11.60 9.46 26.74
C GLY A 128 -11.02 10.73 27.39
N SER A 129 -9.77 11.10 27.07
CA SER A 129 -9.09 12.30 27.49
C SER A 129 -8.69 13.09 26.24
N LEU A 130 -9.41 14.17 25.93
CA LEU A 130 -9.15 15.18 24.87
C LEU A 130 -8.17 14.75 23.77
N THR A 131 -8.70 14.46 22.59
CA THR A 131 -7.93 14.13 21.39
C THR A 131 -6.83 15.14 21.12
N ASN A 132 -5.59 14.78 21.42
CA ASN A 132 -4.44 15.62 21.12
C ASN A 132 -4.04 15.41 19.67
N SER A 133 -3.68 16.50 18.98
CA SER A 133 -3.18 16.46 17.60
C SER A 133 -1.96 15.56 17.42
N SER A 134 -1.20 15.33 18.51
CA SER A 134 -0.02 14.46 18.60
C SER A 134 -0.29 13.01 18.19
N ASP A 135 -1.52 12.54 18.33
CA ASP A 135 -1.84 11.13 18.12
C ASP A 135 -1.75 10.77 16.63
N TRP A 136 -2.30 11.62 15.76
CA TRP A 136 -2.23 11.44 14.31
C TRP A 136 -0.81 11.58 13.76
N GLU A 137 0.04 12.38 14.40
CA GLU A 137 1.44 12.56 13.98
C GLU A 137 2.20 11.23 14.00
N SER A 138 1.97 10.38 15.01
CA SER A 138 2.59 9.06 15.08
C SER A 138 2.17 8.17 13.91
N LEU A 139 0.91 8.22 13.46
CA LEU A 139 0.47 7.44 12.31
C LEU A 139 1.27 7.82 11.04
N PHE A 140 1.52 9.12 10.85
CA PHE A 140 2.18 9.69 9.66
C PHE A 140 3.68 9.94 9.81
N GLU A 141 4.30 9.44 10.88
CA GLU A 141 5.74 9.56 11.06
C GLU A 141 6.49 8.93 9.86
N PRO A 142 7.58 9.53 9.35
CA PRO A 142 8.32 8.94 8.24
C PRO A 142 8.89 7.57 8.61
N PHE A 143 8.94 6.65 7.65
CA PHE A 143 9.66 5.39 7.85
C PHE A 143 11.16 5.69 8.01
N PRO A 144 11.80 5.24 9.11
CA PRO A 144 13.21 5.53 9.36
C PRO A 144 14.13 4.62 8.53
N PHE A 145 14.11 4.81 7.21
CA PHE A 145 14.74 3.91 6.24
C PHE A 145 16.21 3.60 6.53
N LEU A 146 17.01 4.64 6.80
CA LEU A 146 18.46 4.51 7.01
C LEU A 146 18.85 3.79 8.30
N SER A 147 17.98 3.78 9.32
CA SER A 147 18.24 3.08 10.59
C SER A 147 17.47 1.77 10.73
N SER A 148 16.58 1.46 9.77
CA SER A 148 15.78 0.23 9.80
C SER A 148 16.51 -0.99 9.26
N TYR A 149 17.63 -0.79 8.57
CA TYR A 149 18.41 -1.86 7.95
C TYR A 149 19.90 -1.66 8.23
N GLU A 150 20.61 -2.77 8.38
CA GLU A 150 22.06 -2.79 8.60
C GLU A 150 22.85 -2.63 7.29
N TYR A 151 22.32 -3.17 6.20
CA TYR A 151 22.97 -3.19 4.89
C TYR A 151 22.08 -2.56 3.83
N PHE A 152 22.72 -1.85 2.89
CA PHE A 152 22.05 -1.20 1.77
C PHE A 152 22.80 -1.48 0.46
N PHE A 153 22.05 -1.67 -0.62
CA PHE A 153 22.57 -1.68 -1.97
C PHE A 153 22.32 -0.33 -2.63
N GLN A 154 23.38 0.32 -3.09
CA GLN A 154 23.29 1.59 -3.81
C GLN A 154 23.44 1.34 -5.31
N ILE A 155 22.46 1.80 -6.09
CA ILE A 155 22.51 1.77 -7.55
C ILE A 155 22.78 3.19 -8.03
N HIS A 156 23.94 3.40 -8.66
CA HIS A 156 24.32 4.67 -9.27
C HIS A 156 24.03 4.64 -10.77
N LEU A 157 23.35 5.67 -11.26
CA LEU A 157 23.08 5.86 -12.69
C LEU A 157 23.75 7.15 -13.14
N THR A 158 24.48 7.07 -14.25
CA THR A 158 25.15 8.21 -14.87
C THR A 158 24.81 8.21 -16.36
N ALA A 159 24.66 9.41 -16.93
CA ALA A 159 24.43 9.62 -18.36
C ALA A 159 25.05 10.95 -18.78
N SER A 160 25.22 11.14 -20.09
CA SER A 160 25.86 12.33 -20.67
C SER A 160 24.98 13.58 -20.60
N ASP A 161 23.66 13.40 -20.62
CA ASP A 161 22.67 14.47 -20.46
C ASP A 161 21.45 14.03 -19.64
N VAL A 162 20.55 14.99 -19.38
CA VAL A 162 19.40 14.82 -18.49
C VAL A 162 18.30 13.94 -19.09
N ASP A 163 18.11 13.99 -20.41
CA ASP A 163 17.07 13.21 -21.09
C ASP A 163 17.49 11.74 -21.15
N ASP A 164 18.77 11.49 -21.45
CA ASP A 164 19.35 10.16 -21.36
C ASP A 164 19.29 9.62 -19.93
N LEU A 165 19.61 10.41 -18.91
CA LEU A 165 19.50 9.99 -17.51
C LEU A 165 18.06 9.60 -17.16
N ARG A 166 17.06 10.36 -17.64
CA ARG A 166 15.64 10.06 -17.43
C ARG A 166 15.26 8.72 -18.09
N ASN A 167 15.72 8.48 -19.31
CA ASN A 167 15.50 7.22 -20.03
C ASN A 167 16.15 6.04 -19.31
N TRP A 168 17.41 6.17 -18.90
CA TRP A 168 18.15 5.17 -18.12
C TRP A 168 17.45 4.86 -16.80
N LYS A 169 17.03 5.90 -16.07
CA LYS A 169 16.27 5.75 -14.83
C LYS A 169 14.99 4.93 -15.06
N GLY A 170 14.17 5.29 -16.03
CA GLY A 170 12.94 4.56 -16.34
C GLY A 170 13.21 3.10 -16.74
N TRP A 171 14.25 2.87 -17.53
CA TRP A 171 14.66 1.54 -17.96
C TRP A 171 15.09 0.65 -16.78
N VAL A 172 15.87 1.19 -15.84
CA VAL A 172 16.31 0.48 -14.62
C VAL A 172 15.14 0.24 -13.67
N GLU A 173 14.33 1.26 -13.40
CA GLU A 173 13.17 1.15 -12.51
C GLU A 173 12.20 0.06 -13.01
N SER A 174 11.93 -0.02 -14.32
CA SER A 174 11.06 -1.06 -14.90
C SER A 174 11.55 -2.50 -14.69
N ARG A 175 12.86 -2.70 -14.43
CA ARG A 175 13.49 -4.01 -14.24
C ARG A 175 13.85 -4.28 -12.78
N PHE A 176 13.64 -3.33 -11.88
CA PHE A 176 14.03 -3.43 -10.47
C PHE A 176 13.43 -4.67 -9.80
N ARG A 177 12.20 -5.03 -10.16
CA ARG A 177 11.56 -6.26 -9.67
C ARG A 177 12.38 -7.53 -9.93
N HIS A 178 13.06 -7.63 -11.09
CA HIS A 178 13.88 -8.81 -11.41
C HIS A 178 15.15 -8.88 -10.56
N LEU A 179 15.65 -7.75 -10.06
CA LEU A 179 16.76 -7.73 -9.09
C LEU A 179 16.32 -8.23 -7.72
N LEU A 180 15.06 -7.97 -7.32
CA LEU A 180 14.52 -8.38 -6.02
C LEU A 180 14.05 -9.84 -5.95
N LEU A 181 13.90 -10.51 -7.09
CA LEU A 181 13.34 -11.86 -7.20
C LEU A 181 14.39 -12.95 -7.49
N LYS A 182 15.66 -12.57 -7.67
CA LYS A 182 16.79 -13.50 -7.74
C LYS A 182 17.42 -13.65 -6.37
#